data_AF-A0A6V7RMC9-F1
#
_entry.id   AF-A0A6V7RMC9-F1
#
_cell.length_a   1.000
_cell.length_b   1.000
_cell.length_c   1.000
_cell.angle_alpha   90.00
_cell.angle_beta   90.00
_cell.angle_gamma   90.00
#
_symmetry.space_group_name_H-M   'P 1'
#
loop_
_entity.id
_entity.type
_entity.pdbx_description
1 polymer ?
#
loop_
_entity_poly.entity_id
_entity_poly.type
_entity_poly.pdbx_seq_one_letter_code
_entity_poly.pdbx_strand_id
1 'polypeptide(L)' 'MDISKMLEDIEENLNVVNKGILKAKDFSEDNYVKIKEVHEFVSSRNKFSPQETTMILDELKNLRN' A
#
# COMPACT_ATOMS: atom_id res chain seq x y z
N MET A 1 -10.32 -10.29 2.75
CA MET A 1 -9.14 -9.55 3.26
C MET A 1 -9.54 -8.10 3.32
N ASP A 2 -9.32 -7.46 4.48
CA ASP A 2 -9.77 -6.10 4.74
C ASP A 2 -8.70 -5.08 4.32
N ILE A 3 -9.11 -3.81 4.10
CA ILE A 3 -8.20 -2.73 3.68
C ILE A 3 -7.00 -2.62 4.64
N SER A 4 -7.24 -2.66 5.95
CA SER A 4 -6.16 -2.61 6.95
C SER A 4 -5.10 -3.67 6.72
N LYS A 5 -5.52 -4.92 6.46
CA LYS A 5 -4.58 -6.02 6.29
C LYS A 5 -3.79 -5.88 4.99
N MET A 6 -4.44 -5.44 3.91
CA MET A 6 -3.74 -5.17 2.64
C MET A 6 -2.69 -4.05 2.79
N LEU A 7 -3.02 -2.97 3.51
CA LEU A 7 -2.09 -1.87 3.73
C LEU A 7 -0.89 -2.29 4.58
N GLU A 8 -1.12 -3.08 5.65
CA GLU A 8 -0.04 -3.66 6.45
C GLU A 8 0.87 -4.56 5.60
N ASP A 9 0.30 -5.45 4.80
CA ASP A 9 1.05 -6.34 3.92
C ASP A 9 1.86 -5.54 2.87
N ILE A 10 1.29 -4.45 2.34
CA ILE A 10 2.02 -3.54 1.44
C ILE A 10 3.21 -2.90 2.15
N GLU A 11 3.00 -2.36 3.36
CA GLU A 11 4.08 -1.75 4.14
C GLU A 11 5.21 -2.74 4.44
N GLU A 12 4.86 -3.99 4.74
CA GLU A 12 5.83 -5.06 4.96
C GLU A 12 6.59 -5.43 3.68
N ASN A 13 5.91 -5.62 2.55
CA ASN A 13 6.53 -5.94 1.26
C ASN A 13 7.46 -4.81 0.75
N LEU A 14 7.09 -3.56 1.00
CA LEU A 14 7.89 -2.40 0.62
C LEU A 14 9.04 -2.11 1.60
N ASN A 15 9.11 -2.83 2.73
CA ASN A 15 10.09 -2.65 3.80
C ASN A 15 10.18 -1.19 4.27
N VAL A 16 9.02 -0.53 4.45
CA VAL A 16 9.00 0.85 4.93
C VAL A 16 9.41 0.92 6.39
N VAL A 17 10.33 1.84 6.68
CA VAL A 17 10.81 2.13 8.05
C VAL A 17 9.74 2.81 8.90
N ASN A 18 8.82 3.56 8.29
CA ASN A 18 7.75 4.27 8.99
C ASN A 18 6.43 3.50 8.84
N LYS A 19 6.26 2.46 9.65
CA LYS A 19 5.02 1.66 9.69
C LYS A 19 3.84 2.52 10.17
N GLY A 20 2.65 2.24 9.64
CA GLY A 20 1.43 3.00 9.92
C GLY A 20 1.36 4.34 9.16
N ILE A 21 2.15 4.47 8.09
CA ILE A 21 2.02 5.61 7.16
C ILE A 21 0.72 5.49 6.36
N LEU A 22 0.26 4.27 6.07
CA LEU A 22 -1.02 3.97 5.42
C LEU A 22 -2.04 3.48 6.46
N LYS A 23 -2.86 4.39 7.00
CA LYS A 23 -3.89 4.03 7.98
C LYS A 23 -5.19 3.75 7.26
N ALA A 24 -5.79 2.58 7.51
CA ALA A 24 -7.03 2.17 6.85
C ALA A 24 -8.19 3.16 6.97
N LYS A 25 -8.27 3.89 8.10
CA LYS A 25 -9.28 4.94 8.33
C LYS A 25 -9.20 6.12 7.34
N ASP A 26 -8.07 6.28 6.65
CA ASP A 26 -7.85 7.34 5.65
C ASP A 26 -8.31 6.88 4.24
N PHE A 27 -8.91 5.69 4.13
CA PHE A 27 -9.37 5.10 2.88
C PHE A 27 -10.85 4.70 2.98
N SER A 28 -11.63 5.00 1.94
CA SER A 28 -13.02 4.53 1.80
C SER A 28 -13.10 3.18 1.08
N GLU A 29 -14.30 2.58 1.06
CA GLU A 29 -14.57 1.34 0.32
C GLU A 29 -14.31 1.48 -1.19
N ASP A 30 -14.49 2.67 -1.76
CA ASP A 30 -14.21 2.94 -3.18
C ASP A 30 -12.73 2.70 -3.54
N ASN A 31 -11.83 2.84 -2.58
CA ASN A 31 -10.40 2.59 -2.75
C ASN A 31 -10.04 1.11 -2.74
N TYR A 32 -10.96 0.23 -2.30
CA TYR A 32 -10.68 -1.19 -2.07
C TYR A 32 -10.07 -1.86 -3.30
N VAL A 33 -10.68 -1.65 -4.47
CA VAL A 33 -10.24 -2.28 -5.73
C VAL A 33 -8.80 -1.87 -6.05
N LYS A 34 -8.51 -0.57 -5.97
CA LYS A 34 -7.19 -0.03 -6.28
C LYS A 34 -6.12 -0.46 -5.27
N ILE A 35 -6.46 -0.50 -3.97
CA ILE A 35 -5.55 -0.99 -2.93
C ILE A 35 -5.24 -2.46 -3.16
N LYS A 36 -6.24 -3.27 -3.54
CA LYS A 36 -6.06 -4.68 -3.87
C LYS A 36 -5.15 -4.88 -5.07
N GLU A 37 -5.30 -4.08 -6.13
CA GLU A 37 -4.40 -4.12 -7.30
C GLU A 37 -2.94 -3.82 -6.91
N VAL A 38 -2.72 -2.82 -6.04
CA VAL A 38 -1.38 -2.49 -5.54
C VAL A 38 -0.85 -3.62 -4.65
N HIS A 39 -1.68 -4.21 -3.79
CA HIS A 39 -1.32 -5.35 -2.95
C HIS A 39 -0.87 -6.56 -3.79
N GLU A 40 -1.61 -6.90 -4.84
CA GLU A 40 -1.26 -7.96 -5.78
C GLU A 40 0.06 -7.65 -6.51
N PHE A 41 0.27 -6.39 -6.93
CA PHE A 41 1.50 -5.95 -7.56
C PHE A 41 2.71 -6.08 -6.62
N VAL A 42 2.62 -5.58 -5.38
CA VAL A 42 3.74 -5.67 -4.43
C VAL A 42 4.00 -7.10 -3.97
N SER A 43 2.97 -7.94 -3.91
CA SER A 43 3.10 -9.36 -3.55
C SER A 43 3.71 -10.19 -4.69
N SER A 44 3.65 -9.71 -5.94
CA SER A 44 4.21 -10.42 -7.09
C SER A 44 5.75 -10.39 -7.17
N ARG A 45 6.40 -9.51 -6.41
CA ARG A 45 7.86 -9.28 -6.45
C ARG A 45 8.44 -9.13 -5.05
N ASN A 46 9.62 -9.70 -4.82
CA ASN A 46 10.23 -9.74 -3.47
C ASN A 46 10.99 -8.46 -3.06
N LYS A 47 11.34 -7.58 -4.01
CA LYS A 47 12.18 -6.40 -3.74
C LYS A 47 11.80 -5.24 -4.66
N PHE A 48 11.72 -4.06 -4.07
CA PHE A 48 11.53 -2.79 -4.74
C PHE A 48 12.72 -1.88 -4.48
N SER A 49 13.15 -1.12 -5.49
CA SER A 49 14.11 -0.04 -5.31
C SER A 49 13.52 1.08 -4.46
N PRO A 50 14.33 1.94 -3.82
CA PRO A 50 13.83 3.08 -3.05
C PRO A 50 12.91 4.01 -3.86
N GLN A 51 13.18 4.16 -5.17
CA GLN A 51 12.36 4.96 -6.06
C GLN A 51 11.00 4.29 -6.32
N GLU A 52 10.97 2.99 -6.62
CA GLU A 52 9.72 2.24 -6.78
C GLU A 52 8.88 2.27 -5.51
N THR A 53 9.48 2.03 -4.34
CA THR A 53 8.80 2.13 -3.05
C THR A 53 8.16 3.50 -2.86
N THR A 54 8.89 4.58 -3.17
CA THR A 54 8.35 5.95 -3.07
C THR A 54 7.16 6.15 -4.01
N MET A 55 7.28 5.72 -5.28
CA MET A 55 6.21 5.87 -6.26
C MET A 55 4.94 5.10 -5.87
N ILE A 56 5.09 3.87 -5.35
CA ILE A 56 3.94 3.05 -4.90
C ILE A 56 3.26 3.70 -3.69
N LEU A 57 4.04 4.18 -2.72
CA LEU A 57 3.50 4.87 -1.55
C LEU A 57 2.78 6.17 -1.94
N ASP A 58 3.29 6.92 -2.92
CA ASP A 58 2.66 8.15 -3.36
C ASP A 58 1.36 7.90 -4.12
N GLU A 59 1.31 6.85 -4.96
CA GLU A 59 0.05 6.41 -5.57
C GLU A 59 -1.00 6.08 -4.50
N LEU A 60 -0.62 5.32 -3.46
CA LEU A 60 -1.53 5.01 -2.36
C LEU A 60 -1.92 6.24 -1.52
N LYS A 61 -1.03 7.21 -1.35
CA LYS A 61 -1.36 8.48 -0.67
C LYS A 61 -2.39 9.29 -1.44
N ASN A 62 -2.35 9.26 -2.77
CA ASN A 62 -3.30 9.99 -3.62
C ASN A 62 -4.72 9.42 -3.55
N LEU A 63 -4.90 8.21 -3.03
CA LEU A 63 -6.21 7.59 -2.79
C LEU A 63 -6.83 7.96 -1.45
N ARG A 64 -6.10 8.68 -0.59
CA ARG A 64 -6.62 9.11 0.71
C ARG A 64 -7.74 10.12 0.51
N ASN A 65 -8.80 9.94 1.30
CA ASN A 65 -9.98 10.81 1.31
C ASN A 65 -10.14 11.50 2.67
#